data_AF-A0AAU4DM75-F1
#
_entry.id   AF-A0AAU4DM75-F1
#
_cell.length_a   1.000
_cell.length_b   1.000
_cell.length_c   1.000
_cell.angle_alpha   90.00
_cell.angle_beta   90.00
_cell.angle_gamma   90.00
#
_symmetry.space_group_name_H-M   'P 1'
#
loop_
_entity.id
_entity.type
_entity.pdbx_description
1 polymer ?
#
loop_
_entity_poly.entity_id
_entity_poly.type
_entity_poly.pdbx_seq_one_letter_code
_entity_poly.pdbx_strand_id
1 'polypeptide(L)'
;MRIFHRARHRPSATWRQTTDRAFTLIGDGRYEDAGALLVMAADLEPWLSDSWFNLALLHKFRRDWEQSRAAGLRAVALLDRGQGAPDWWNLGITATALQDWPLARRAWQAYGLKLPGGPAAAADGTIELDLGTTPVRLSPDGESEVVWGRRLDPARIEVLSIPLPSSGRRWGEVVLHDGAPHGERVADGVAYPVFDEIELWAPSPVPTHVVLLQAATAGDRDALERLVSDAGYAAEDWTSSVRLLCRACSESRMAIDDGRTVHHDPHDDGDAFHPGHLSHLSQGSAGLAWLVERECGIAAPSALVRILLERWVAGSPATRAYRDLEEVC
;
A
#
# COMPACT_ATOMS: atom_id res chain seq x y z
N MET A 1 -46.07 26.66 8.21
CA MET A 1 -46.33 25.50 9.09
C MET A 1 -45.17 24.52 8.93
N ARG A 2 -44.18 24.55 9.83
CA ARG A 2 -43.02 23.64 9.82
C ARG A 2 -43.44 22.35 10.54
N ILE A 3 -43.88 21.36 9.77
CA ILE A 3 -44.20 20.02 10.25
C ILE A 3 -42.92 19.19 10.02
N PHE A 4 -42.53 18.35 10.97
CA PHE A 4 -41.25 17.61 11.05
C PHE A 4 -40.08 18.40 11.67
N HIS A 5 -40.19 18.68 12.97
CA HIS A 5 -38.98 18.63 13.80
C HIS A 5 -38.45 17.19 13.77
N ARG A 6 -37.33 16.93 13.08
CA ARG A 6 -36.52 15.72 13.31
C ARG A 6 -36.08 15.77 14.77
N ALA A 7 -36.81 15.08 15.64
CA ALA A 7 -36.34 14.83 16.99
C ALA A 7 -35.03 14.03 16.83
N ARG A 8 -33.89 14.65 17.19
CA ARG A 8 -32.64 13.92 17.32
C ARG A 8 -32.79 13.01 18.52
N HIS A 9 -33.26 11.80 18.28
CA HIS A 9 -33.29 10.75 19.28
C HIS A 9 -31.83 10.44 19.66
N ARG A 10 -31.55 10.31 20.95
CA ARG A 10 -30.27 9.76 21.39
C ARG A 10 -30.34 8.25 21.21
N PRO A 11 -29.28 7.60 20.72
CA PRO A 11 -29.24 6.14 20.64
C PRO A 11 -29.50 5.52 22.01
N SER A 12 -30.17 4.37 22.03
CA SER A 12 -30.45 3.63 23.26
C SER A 12 -29.16 3.24 24.01
N ALA A 13 -29.27 3.00 25.32
CA ALA A 13 -28.16 2.48 26.11
C ALA A 13 -27.72 1.09 25.63
N THR A 14 -28.67 0.26 25.21
CA THR A 14 -28.42 -1.07 24.65
C THR A 14 -27.59 -0.97 23.37
N TRP A 15 -27.95 -0.07 22.44
CA TRP A 15 -27.15 0.14 21.23
C TRP A 15 -25.68 0.47 21.56
N ARG A 16 -25.44 1.41 22.49
CA ARG A 16 -24.08 1.81 22.89
C ARG A 16 -23.29 0.63 23.47
N GLN A 17 -23.89 -0.13 24.38
CA GLN A 17 -23.24 -1.31 24.96
C GLN A 17 -22.92 -2.37 23.91
N THR A 18 -23.84 -2.60 22.97
CA THR A 18 -23.66 -3.53 21.85
C THR A 18 -22.50 -3.10 20.97
N THR A 19 -22.43 -1.82 20.57
CA THR A 19 -21.34 -1.32 19.73
C THR A 19 -20.00 -1.31 20.45
N ASP A 20 -19.95 -0.90 21.72
CA ASP A 20 -18.71 -0.89 22.53
C ASP A 20 -18.15 -2.32 22.67
N ARG A 21 -19.04 -3.30 22.86
CA ARG A 21 -18.65 -4.71 22.91
C ARG A 21 -18.17 -5.21 21.55
N ALA A 22 -18.81 -4.79 20.46
CA ALA A 22 -18.37 -5.15 19.11
C ALA A 22 -16.96 -4.63 18.81
N PHE A 23 -16.66 -3.37 19.16
CA PHE A 23 -15.32 -2.80 18.97
C PHE A 23 -14.25 -3.48 19.83
N THR A 24 -14.60 -3.88 21.05
CA THR A 24 -13.71 -4.70 21.89
C THR A 24 -13.36 -6.02 21.17
N LEU A 25 -14.37 -6.71 20.62
CA LEU A 25 -14.17 -7.96 19.91
C LEU A 25 -13.37 -7.78 18.60
N ILE A 26 -13.53 -6.65 17.90
CA ILE A 26 -12.69 -6.31 16.75
C ILE A 26 -11.23 -6.18 17.17
N GLY A 27 -10.95 -5.48 18.27
CA GLY A 27 -9.60 -5.36 18.83
C GLY A 27 -8.98 -6.72 19.22
N ASP A 28 -9.82 -7.68 19.62
CA ASP A 28 -9.42 -9.06 19.94
C ASP A 28 -9.35 -9.99 18.70
N GLY A 29 -9.57 -9.48 17.48
CA GLY A 29 -9.62 -10.28 16.24
C GLY A 29 -10.85 -11.18 16.09
N ARG A 30 -11.85 -11.05 16.97
CA ARG A 30 -13.11 -11.83 16.97
C ARG A 30 -14.15 -11.22 16.06
N TYR A 31 -13.83 -11.14 14.77
CA TYR A 31 -14.66 -10.44 13.78
C TYR A 31 -16.08 -11.01 13.66
N GLU A 32 -16.28 -12.33 13.76
CA GLU A 32 -17.62 -12.94 13.59
C GLU A 32 -18.58 -12.55 14.71
N ASP A 33 -18.10 -12.61 15.94
CA ASP A 33 -18.89 -12.20 17.09
C ASP A 33 -19.19 -10.70 17.05
N ALA A 34 -18.21 -9.88 16.62
CA ALA A 34 -18.42 -8.46 16.40
C ALA A 34 -19.49 -8.20 15.32
N GLY A 35 -19.51 -8.98 14.24
CA GLY A 35 -20.50 -8.87 13.16
C GLY A 35 -21.92 -9.12 13.64
N ALA A 36 -22.13 -10.17 14.44
CA ALA A 36 -23.44 -10.43 15.02
C ALA A 36 -23.94 -9.24 15.88
N LEU A 37 -23.04 -8.60 16.64
CA LEU A 37 -23.39 -7.42 17.44
C LEU A 37 -23.65 -6.19 16.58
N LEU A 38 -22.91 -5.96 15.50
CA LEU A 38 -23.13 -4.81 14.62
C LEU A 38 -24.42 -4.95 13.80
N VAL A 39 -24.79 -6.17 13.39
CA VAL A 39 -26.11 -6.43 12.81
C VAL A 39 -27.21 -6.11 13.82
N MET A 40 -27.09 -6.59 15.06
CA MET A 40 -28.03 -6.28 16.12
C MET A 40 -28.12 -4.75 16.39
N ALA A 41 -26.99 -4.04 16.35
CA ALA A 41 -26.97 -2.58 16.50
C ALA A 41 -27.72 -1.87 15.36
N ALA A 42 -27.57 -2.34 14.11
CA ALA A 42 -28.32 -1.85 12.96
C ALA A 42 -29.83 -2.11 13.06
N ASP A 43 -30.23 -3.24 13.66
CA ASP A 43 -31.65 -3.56 13.91
C ASP A 43 -32.24 -2.73 15.06
N LEU A 44 -31.46 -2.46 16.12
CA LEU A 44 -31.88 -1.65 17.26
C LEU A 44 -32.12 -0.19 16.87
N GLU A 45 -31.23 0.39 16.07
CA GLU A 45 -31.28 1.79 15.66
C GLU A 45 -31.08 1.93 14.14
N PRO A 46 -32.06 1.50 13.32
CA PRO A 46 -31.92 1.47 11.84
C PRO A 46 -31.96 2.86 11.20
N TRP A 47 -32.33 3.88 11.98
CA TRP A 47 -32.38 5.29 11.59
C TRP A 47 -31.06 6.03 11.85
N LEU A 48 -30.11 5.40 12.55
CA LEU A 48 -28.82 5.99 12.91
C LEU A 48 -27.74 5.60 11.88
N SER A 49 -27.08 6.60 11.28
CA SER A 49 -25.98 6.39 10.32
C SER A 49 -24.88 5.50 10.91
N ASP A 50 -24.46 5.77 12.15
CA ASP A 50 -23.36 5.10 12.83
C ASP A 50 -23.55 3.57 12.91
N SER A 51 -24.79 3.08 13.05
CA SER A 51 -25.07 1.63 13.06
C SER A 51 -24.64 0.97 11.75
N TRP A 52 -24.99 1.60 10.63
CA TRP A 52 -24.69 1.11 9.28
C TRP A 52 -23.23 1.36 8.90
N PHE A 53 -22.68 2.50 9.32
CA PHE A 53 -21.27 2.82 9.09
C PHE A 53 -20.35 1.80 9.76
N ASN A 54 -20.58 1.47 11.03
CA ASN A 54 -19.79 0.48 11.75
C ASN A 54 -19.87 -0.90 11.10
N LEU A 55 -21.06 -1.31 10.65
CA LEU A 55 -21.26 -2.57 9.92
C LEU A 55 -20.51 -2.55 8.57
N ALA A 56 -20.56 -1.44 7.83
CA ALA A 56 -19.84 -1.27 6.57
C ALA A 56 -18.31 -1.38 6.75
N LEU A 57 -17.78 -0.80 7.84
CA LEU A 57 -16.36 -0.91 8.20
C LEU A 57 -15.96 -2.36 8.48
N LEU A 58 -16.76 -3.10 9.25
CA LEU A 58 -16.47 -4.52 9.51
C LEU A 58 -16.41 -5.32 8.20
N HIS A 59 -17.38 -5.13 7.30
CA HIS A 59 -17.37 -5.80 6.00
C HIS A 59 -16.15 -5.40 5.16
N LYS A 60 -15.73 -4.12 5.19
CA LYS A 60 -14.49 -3.68 4.54
C LYS A 60 -13.25 -4.38 5.12
N PHE A 61 -13.11 -4.49 6.43
CA PHE A 61 -11.98 -5.22 7.04
C PHE A 61 -11.94 -6.69 6.62
N ARG A 62 -13.10 -7.29 6.35
CA ARG A 62 -13.23 -8.65 5.81
C ARG A 62 -13.08 -8.75 4.30
N ARG A 63 -12.95 -7.61 3.60
CA ARG A 63 -12.99 -7.52 2.13
C ARG A 63 -14.28 -8.07 1.52
N ASP A 64 -15.37 -8.02 2.29
CA ASP A 64 -16.73 -8.32 1.83
C ASP A 64 -17.34 -7.04 1.22
N TRP A 65 -16.86 -6.70 0.04
CA TRP A 65 -17.13 -5.41 -0.59
C TRP A 65 -18.60 -5.18 -0.92
N GLU A 66 -19.34 -6.23 -1.27
CA GLU A 66 -20.76 -6.14 -1.58
C GLU A 66 -21.59 -5.78 -0.35
N GLN A 67 -21.34 -6.45 0.79
CA GLN A 67 -22.03 -6.13 2.04
C GLN A 67 -21.57 -4.78 2.60
N SER A 68 -20.28 -4.44 2.43
CA SER A 68 -19.77 -3.11 2.74
C SER A 68 -20.49 -2.03 1.94
N ARG A 69 -20.77 -2.26 0.65
CA ARG A 69 -21.51 -1.33 -0.22
C ARG A 69 -22.94 -1.17 0.26
N ALA A 70 -23.64 -2.27 0.55
CA ALA A 70 -25.03 -2.23 1.01
C ALA A 70 -25.17 -1.43 2.32
N ALA A 71 -24.35 -1.73 3.33
CA ALA A 71 -24.35 -1.01 4.60
C ALA A 71 -23.88 0.45 4.43
N GLY A 72 -22.83 0.69 3.64
CA GLY A 72 -22.30 2.03 3.39
C GLY A 72 -23.30 2.95 2.68
N LEU A 73 -24.02 2.46 1.68
CA LEU A 73 -25.12 3.19 1.03
C LEU A 73 -26.22 3.57 2.02
N ARG A 74 -26.52 2.67 2.97
CA ARG A 74 -27.51 2.94 4.01
C ARG A 74 -27.03 3.99 5.01
N ALA A 75 -25.76 3.94 5.40
CA ALA A 75 -25.13 4.94 6.25
C ALA A 75 -25.22 6.34 5.60
N VAL A 76 -24.71 6.48 4.36
CA VAL A 76 -24.69 7.80 3.69
C VAL A 76 -26.09 8.37 3.40
N ALA A 77 -27.11 7.51 3.23
CA ALA A 77 -28.50 7.95 3.09
C ALA A 77 -29.10 8.53 4.38
N LEU A 78 -28.54 8.18 5.53
CA LEU A 78 -28.98 8.64 6.86
C LEU A 78 -28.11 9.77 7.42
N LEU A 79 -27.04 10.16 6.69
CA LEU A 79 -26.15 11.21 7.13
C LEU A 79 -26.85 12.57 7.21
N ASP A 80 -26.69 13.20 8.37
CA ASP A 80 -27.01 14.61 8.59
C ASP A 80 -25.78 15.52 8.41
N ARG A 81 -24.62 14.95 8.05
CA ARG A 81 -23.34 15.67 7.89
C ARG A 81 -23.08 16.03 6.43
N GLY A 82 -22.40 17.16 6.22
CA GLY A 82 -21.96 17.62 4.90
C GLY A 82 -20.65 16.97 4.45
N GLN A 83 -19.91 17.67 3.59
CA GLN A 83 -18.58 17.24 3.10
C GLN A 83 -17.63 16.85 4.24
N GLY A 84 -16.72 15.92 3.96
CA GLY A 84 -15.74 15.40 4.90
C GLY A 84 -16.24 14.27 5.83
N ALA A 85 -17.46 13.77 5.62
CA ALA A 85 -17.96 12.63 6.43
C ALA A 85 -17.22 11.33 6.06
N PRO A 86 -16.66 10.58 7.04
CA PRO A 86 -15.85 9.39 6.79
C PRO A 86 -16.63 8.25 6.11
N ASP A 87 -17.95 8.25 6.21
CA ASP A 87 -18.85 7.35 5.51
C ASP A 87 -18.68 7.43 3.99
N TRP A 88 -18.58 8.65 3.44
CA TRP A 88 -18.34 8.86 2.01
C TRP A 88 -16.95 8.41 1.59
N TRP A 89 -15.95 8.58 2.45
CA TRP A 89 -14.60 8.08 2.19
C TRP A 89 -14.59 6.55 2.09
N ASN A 90 -15.17 5.87 3.08
CA ASN A 90 -15.21 4.40 3.09
C ASN A 90 -16.06 3.83 1.97
N LEU A 91 -17.20 4.46 1.64
CA LEU A 91 -17.98 4.07 0.47
C LEU A 91 -17.21 4.27 -0.84
N GLY A 92 -16.35 5.29 -0.92
CA GLY A 92 -15.45 5.50 -2.04
C GLY A 92 -14.44 4.37 -2.22
N ILE A 93 -13.81 3.90 -1.13
CA ILE A 93 -12.92 2.72 -1.16
C ILE A 93 -13.69 1.50 -1.65
N THR A 94 -14.84 1.22 -1.03
CA THR A 94 -15.66 0.06 -1.39
C THR A 94 -16.11 0.07 -2.85
N ALA A 95 -16.53 1.24 -3.36
CA ALA A 95 -16.91 1.38 -4.76
C ALA A 95 -15.70 1.20 -5.71
N THR A 96 -14.51 1.65 -5.30
CA THR A 96 -13.27 1.47 -6.05
C THR A 96 -12.86 -0.01 -6.11
N ALA A 97 -12.98 -0.73 -5.00
CA ALA A 97 -12.76 -2.17 -4.94
C ALA A 97 -13.69 -2.95 -5.89
N LEU A 98 -14.97 -2.57 -5.92
CA LEU A 98 -15.98 -3.16 -6.82
C LEU A 98 -15.89 -2.64 -8.27
N GLN A 99 -14.99 -1.71 -8.57
CA GLN A 99 -14.89 -1.03 -9.88
C GLN A 99 -16.20 -0.33 -10.30
N ASP A 100 -17.04 0.07 -9.32
CA ASP A 100 -18.25 0.87 -9.53
C ASP A 100 -17.84 2.35 -9.62
N TRP A 101 -17.26 2.72 -10.76
CA TRP A 101 -16.73 4.07 -10.99
C TRP A 101 -17.78 5.19 -10.84
N PRO A 102 -19.04 5.02 -11.27
CA PRO A 102 -20.08 6.01 -10.99
C PRO A 102 -20.31 6.22 -9.49
N LEU A 103 -20.35 5.14 -8.69
CA LEU A 103 -20.49 5.27 -7.24
C LEU A 103 -19.23 5.83 -6.59
N ALA A 104 -18.04 5.41 -7.02
CA ALA A 104 -16.76 5.92 -6.50
C ALA A 104 -16.65 7.44 -6.71
N ARG A 105 -16.95 7.93 -7.93
CA ARG A 105 -16.94 9.37 -8.22
C ARG A 105 -17.91 10.13 -7.32
N ARG A 106 -19.15 9.64 -7.18
CA ARG A 106 -20.15 10.25 -6.30
C ARG A 106 -19.65 10.30 -4.86
N ALA A 107 -19.09 9.21 -4.35
CA ALA A 107 -18.62 9.11 -2.98
C ALA A 107 -17.43 10.05 -2.72
N TRP A 108 -16.42 10.06 -3.58
CA TRP A 108 -15.28 10.96 -3.47
C TRP A 108 -15.66 12.43 -3.58
N GLN A 109 -16.57 12.79 -4.49
CA GLN A 109 -17.09 14.16 -4.61
C GLN A 109 -17.92 14.58 -3.39
N ALA A 110 -18.75 13.67 -2.86
CA ALA A 110 -19.54 13.91 -1.67
C ALA A 110 -18.66 14.05 -0.42
N TYR A 111 -17.54 13.32 -0.36
CA TYR A 111 -16.50 13.52 0.63
C TYR A 111 -15.84 14.90 0.49
N GLY A 112 -15.74 15.44 -0.73
CA GLY A 112 -15.24 16.79 -1.02
C GLY A 112 -14.03 16.84 -1.95
N LEU A 113 -13.65 15.71 -2.57
CA LEU A 113 -12.54 15.67 -3.53
C LEU A 113 -12.95 16.27 -4.88
N LYS A 114 -12.02 17.00 -5.49
CA LYS A 114 -12.17 17.53 -6.84
C LYS A 114 -11.66 16.50 -7.83
N LEU A 115 -12.57 15.88 -8.57
CA LEU A 115 -12.22 14.90 -9.60
C LEU A 115 -12.13 15.54 -10.99
N PRO A 116 -11.20 15.09 -11.85
CA PRO A 116 -11.06 15.57 -13.22
C PRO A 116 -12.26 15.15 -14.09
N GLY A 117 -12.51 15.96 -15.13
CA GLY A 117 -13.46 15.65 -16.20
C GLY A 117 -14.83 16.36 -16.15
N GLY A 118 -15.10 17.18 -15.13
CA GLY A 118 -16.36 17.94 -15.05
C GLY A 118 -17.61 17.03 -15.09
N PRO A 119 -18.81 17.60 -15.27
CA PRO A 119 -20.07 16.84 -15.31
C PRO A 119 -20.19 15.86 -16.50
N ALA A 120 -19.29 15.94 -17.48
CA ALA A 120 -19.35 15.22 -18.75
C ALA A 120 -18.20 14.21 -18.94
N ALA A 121 -17.35 13.99 -17.93
CA ALA A 121 -16.39 12.88 -17.93
C ALA A 121 -17.17 11.58 -18.08
N ALA A 122 -16.67 10.64 -18.90
CA ALA A 122 -17.24 9.30 -18.97
C ALA A 122 -17.30 8.72 -17.54
N ALA A 123 -18.52 8.51 -17.04
CA ALA A 123 -18.76 8.04 -15.67
C ALA A 123 -18.18 6.64 -15.42
N ASP A 124 -17.88 5.91 -16.50
CA ASP A 124 -17.56 4.49 -16.52
C ASP A 124 -16.06 4.19 -16.55
N GLY A 125 -15.21 5.23 -16.61
CA GLY A 125 -13.75 5.07 -16.60
C GLY A 125 -13.16 5.13 -15.19
N THR A 126 -11.97 4.53 -15.03
CA THR A 126 -11.17 4.62 -13.79
C THR A 126 -10.98 6.08 -13.38
N ILE A 127 -10.84 6.29 -12.07
CA ILE A 127 -10.47 7.59 -11.53
C ILE A 127 -8.95 7.65 -11.56
N GLU A 128 -8.40 8.65 -12.24
CA GLU A 128 -6.96 8.89 -12.29
C GLU A 128 -6.70 10.30 -11.75
N LEU A 129 -5.92 10.38 -10.67
CA LEU A 129 -5.48 11.59 -10.00
C LEU A 129 -3.96 11.49 -9.82
N ASP A 130 -3.24 12.51 -10.24
CA ASP A 130 -1.83 12.63 -9.86
C ASP A 130 -1.74 13.08 -8.40
N LEU A 131 -1.54 12.11 -7.51
CA LEU A 131 -1.37 12.33 -6.07
C LEU A 131 0.08 12.07 -5.62
N GLY A 132 1.01 11.98 -6.58
CA GLY A 132 2.42 11.69 -6.35
C GLY A 132 2.69 10.26 -5.88
N THR A 133 3.89 10.05 -5.33
CA THR A 133 4.34 8.78 -4.80
C THR A 133 4.20 8.73 -3.29
N THR A 134 3.96 7.54 -2.75
CA THR A 134 3.88 7.29 -1.31
C THR A 134 4.38 5.88 -1.01
N PRO A 135 4.94 5.63 0.18
CA PRO A 135 5.20 4.27 0.60
C PRO A 135 3.91 3.52 0.94
N VAL A 136 3.88 2.24 0.61
CA VAL A 136 2.81 1.30 0.96
C VAL A 136 3.42 0.06 1.61
N ARG A 137 2.80 -0.42 2.69
CA ARG A 137 3.14 -1.68 3.34
C ARG A 137 2.35 -2.80 2.70
N LEU A 138 3.07 -3.69 2.03
CA LEU A 138 2.57 -4.93 1.48
C LEU A 138 2.52 -6.00 2.58
N SER A 139 1.56 -6.91 2.50
CA SER A 139 1.40 -8.04 3.43
C SER A 139 1.52 -7.64 4.92
N PRO A 140 0.72 -6.68 5.42
CA PRO A 140 0.83 -6.12 6.78
C PRO A 140 0.66 -7.17 7.90
N ASP A 141 -0.12 -8.22 7.64
CA ASP A 141 -0.35 -9.33 8.56
C ASP A 141 0.63 -10.52 8.36
N GLY A 142 1.48 -10.46 7.32
CA GLY A 142 2.43 -11.52 6.93
C GLY A 142 3.87 -11.04 6.96
N GLU A 143 4.65 -11.43 5.95
CA GLU A 143 6.01 -10.91 5.72
C GLU A 143 5.92 -9.48 5.16
N SER A 144 5.81 -8.51 6.08
CA SER A 144 5.53 -7.12 5.71
C SER A 144 6.72 -6.44 5.06
N GLU A 145 6.46 -5.75 3.95
CA GLU A 145 7.47 -4.98 3.22
C GLU A 145 6.94 -3.59 2.92
N VAL A 146 7.73 -2.54 3.16
CA VAL A 146 7.35 -1.16 2.81
C VAL A 146 8.06 -0.76 1.53
N VAL A 147 7.28 -0.56 0.47
CA VAL A 147 7.75 -0.25 -0.87
C VAL A 147 7.23 1.09 -1.35
N TRP A 148 7.86 1.69 -2.37
CA TRP A 148 7.34 2.89 -3.02
C TRP A 148 6.29 2.54 -4.06
N GLY A 149 5.25 3.37 -4.14
CA GLY A 149 4.23 3.26 -5.17
C GLY A 149 3.70 4.62 -5.66
N ARG A 150 3.07 4.61 -6.82
CA ARG A 150 2.36 5.74 -7.41
C ARG A 150 0.90 5.68 -7.01
N ARG A 151 0.38 6.75 -6.43
CA ARG A 151 -1.04 6.87 -6.11
C ARG A 151 -1.82 7.19 -7.38
N LEU A 152 -2.66 6.26 -7.81
CA LEU A 152 -3.50 6.41 -9.00
C LEU A 152 -4.77 7.21 -8.70
N ASP A 153 -5.29 7.05 -7.48
CA ASP A 153 -6.46 7.76 -6.97
C ASP A 153 -6.44 7.73 -5.43
N PRO A 154 -7.51 8.14 -4.72
CA PRO A 154 -7.48 8.19 -3.26
C PRO A 154 -7.26 6.84 -2.57
N ALA A 155 -7.52 5.72 -3.24
CA ALA A 155 -7.53 4.38 -2.66
C ALA A 155 -6.63 3.37 -3.38
N ARG A 156 -6.14 3.64 -4.59
CA ARG A 156 -5.27 2.72 -5.35
C ARG A 156 -3.82 3.21 -5.42
N ILE A 157 -2.89 2.30 -5.16
CA ILE A 157 -1.44 2.50 -5.34
C ILE A 157 -0.91 1.44 -6.30
N GLU A 158 -0.22 1.87 -7.35
CA GLU A 158 0.59 1.01 -8.22
C GLU A 158 2.01 0.89 -7.63
N VAL A 159 2.48 -0.34 -7.44
CA VAL A 159 3.80 -0.64 -6.86
C VAL A 159 4.91 -0.30 -7.85
N LEU A 160 5.86 0.54 -7.43
CA LEU A 160 6.99 1.00 -8.25
C LEU A 160 8.33 0.38 -7.88
N SER A 161 8.57 0.07 -6.60
CA SER A 161 9.71 -0.77 -6.21
C SER A 161 9.51 -2.21 -6.67
N ILE A 162 10.56 -3.02 -6.65
CA ILE A 162 10.47 -4.46 -6.86
C ILE A 162 10.41 -5.13 -5.50
N PRO A 163 9.23 -5.64 -5.07
CA PRO A 163 9.10 -6.30 -3.78
C PRO A 163 9.98 -7.54 -3.70
N LEU A 164 10.45 -7.87 -2.49
CA LEU A 164 11.11 -9.13 -2.22
C LEU A 164 10.15 -10.31 -2.45
N PRO A 165 10.65 -11.48 -2.88
CA PRO A 165 9.79 -12.63 -3.17
C PRO A 165 8.94 -13.09 -1.99
N SER A 166 9.44 -12.89 -0.76
CA SER A 166 8.75 -13.22 0.49
C SER A 166 7.44 -12.44 0.69
N SER A 167 7.32 -11.24 0.12
CA SER A 167 6.09 -10.43 0.21
C SER A 167 4.92 -11.05 -0.56
N GLY A 168 5.20 -11.93 -1.53
CA GLY A 168 4.19 -12.48 -2.45
C GLY A 168 3.59 -11.46 -3.42
N ARG A 169 4.26 -10.32 -3.61
CA ARG A 169 3.83 -9.19 -4.46
C ARG A 169 4.79 -8.96 -5.61
N ARG A 170 4.36 -8.17 -6.59
CA ARG A 170 5.14 -7.85 -7.79
C ARG A 170 5.14 -6.37 -8.12
N TRP A 171 6.18 -5.97 -8.85
CA TRP A 171 6.25 -4.68 -9.49
C TRP A 171 5.05 -4.47 -10.46
N GLY A 172 4.48 -3.27 -10.44
CA GLY A 172 3.34 -2.90 -11.28
C GLY A 172 1.99 -3.47 -10.81
N GLU A 173 1.95 -4.19 -9.68
CA GLU A 173 0.67 -4.54 -9.05
C GLU A 173 -0.03 -3.29 -8.53
N VAL A 174 -1.36 -3.32 -8.53
CA VAL A 174 -2.17 -2.27 -7.92
C VAL A 174 -2.80 -2.82 -6.66
N VAL A 175 -2.50 -2.18 -5.53
CA VAL A 175 -3.07 -2.50 -4.22
C VAL A 175 -4.06 -1.43 -3.81
N LEU A 176 -5.07 -1.85 -3.04
CA LEU A 176 -5.97 -0.93 -2.35
C LEU A 176 -5.40 -0.54 -0.99
N HIS A 177 -5.65 0.70 -0.58
CA HIS A 177 -5.25 1.23 0.71
C HIS A 177 -6.33 2.14 1.31
N ASP A 178 -6.22 2.43 2.60
CA ASP A 178 -7.02 3.45 3.28
C ASP A 178 -6.25 4.77 3.41
N GLY A 179 -6.93 5.85 3.80
CA GLY A 179 -6.32 7.15 4.06
C GLY A 179 -5.70 7.31 5.45
N ALA A 180 -5.85 6.32 6.34
CA ALA A 180 -5.22 6.32 7.65
C ALA A 180 -3.80 5.73 7.55
N PRO A 181 -2.74 6.53 7.78
CA PRO A 181 -1.38 6.04 7.70
C PRO A 181 -0.95 5.26 8.95
N HIS A 182 -0.09 4.25 8.78
CA HIS A 182 0.57 3.46 9.81
C HIS A 182 2.09 3.54 9.66
N GLY A 183 2.62 4.69 10.08
CA GLY A 183 4.03 5.04 10.02
C GLY A 183 4.34 6.10 8.97
N GLU A 184 5.60 6.53 8.95
CA GLU A 184 6.09 7.55 8.02
C GLU A 184 7.51 7.21 7.54
N ARG A 185 7.84 7.62 6.32
CA ARG A 185 9.20 7.58 5.76
C ARG A 185 9.66 8.99 5.43
N VAL A 186 10.80 9.39 5.98
CA VAL A 186 11.40 10.70 5.72
C VAL A 186 12.44 10.54 4.62
N ALA A 187 12.18 11.12 3.46
CA ALA A 187 13.07 11.14 2.29
C ALA A 187 13.35 12.59 1.89
N ASP A 188 14.62 12.96 1.75
CA ASP A 188 15.08 14.33 1.47
C ASP A 188 14.43 15.38 2.40
N GLY A 189 14.26 15.04 3.68
CA GLY A 189 13.64 15.90 4.70
C GLY A 189 12.11 15.99 4.62
N VAL A 190 11.47 15.34 3.66
CA VAL A 190 10.01 15.28 3.50
C VAL A 190 9.48 14.00 4.11
N ALA A 191 8.48 14.11 4.99
CA ALA A 191 7.80 12.96 5.58
C ALA A 191 6.66 12.48 4.68
N TYR A 192 6.71 11.22 4.29
CA TYR A 192 5.69 10.53 3.50
C TYR A 192 4.93 9.54 4.39
N PRO A 193 3.59 9.56 4.38
CA PRO A 193 2.79 8.59 5.12
C PRO A 193 2.94 7.18 4.52
N VAL A 194 3.08 6.17 5.38
CA VAL A 194 3.00 4.75 4.99
C VAL A 194 1.56 4.31 5.14
N PHE A 195 0.96 3.79 4.06
CA PHE A 195 -0.36 3.18 4.12
C PHE A 195 -0.23 1.66 4.09
N ASP A 196 -1.10 0.96 4.81
CA ASP A 196 -1.15 -0.50 4.72
C ASP A 196 -2.04 -0.92 3.54
N GLU A 197 -1.63 -1.96 2.81
CA GLU A 197 -2.50 -2.58 1.82
C GLU A 197 -3.74 -3.19 2.51
N ILE A 198 -4.88 -3.08 1.84
CA ILE A 198 -6.11 -3.78 2.21
C ILE A 198 -6.22 -5.06 1.38
N GLU A 199 -6.00 -4.96 0.07
CA GLU A 199 -5.99 -6.10 -0.84
C GLU A 199 -5.18 -5.82 -2.11
N LEU A 200 -4.76 -6.89 -2.78
CA LEU A 200 -4.33 -6.84 -4.18
C LEU A 200 -5.56 -6.60 -5.07
N TRP A 201 -5.60 -5.47 -5.76
CA TRP A 201 -6.73 -5.07 -6.61
C TRP A 201 -6.53 -5.46 -8.07
N ALA A 202 -5.32 -5.28 -8.61
CA ALA A 202 -4.96 -5.80 -9.93
C ALA A 202 -3.57 -6.45 -9.89
N PRO A 203 -3.44 -7.70 -10.37
CA PRO A 203 -2.16 -8.37 -10.48
C PRO A 203 -1.34 -7.77 -11.63
N SER A 204 -0.03 -7.90 -11.53
CA SER A 204 0.90 -7.59 -12.60
C SER A 204 1.27 -8.86 -13.36
N PRO A 205 1.24 -8.87 -14.70
CA PRO A 205 1.70 -10.00 -15.50
C PRO A 205 3.22 -10.08 -15.59
N VAL A 206 3.95 -9.11 -15.02
CA VAL A 206 5.40 -9.00 -15.12
C VAL A 206 6.04 -9.85 -14.01
N PRO A 207 6.80 -10.91 -14.36
CA PRO A 207 7.50 -11.71 -13.38
C PRO A 207 8.69 -10.96 -12.78
N THR A 208 9.09 -11.38 -11.58
CA THR A 208 10.32 -10.91 -10.94
C THR A 208 11.39 -11.98 -11.07
N HIS A 209 12.59 -11.54 -11.44
CA HIS A 209 13.80 -12.34 -11.47
C HIS A 209 14.78 -11.85 -10.42
N VAL A 210 15.53 -12.77 -9.83
CA VAL A 210 16.68 -12.47 -8.97
C VAL A 210 17.94 -12.82 -9.73
N VAL A 211 18.95 -11.97 -9.61
CA VAL A 211 20.26 -12.20 -10.23
C VAL A 211 21.37 -11.68 -9.32
N LEU A 212 22.48 -12.41 -9.28
CA LEU A 212 23.72 -11.92 -8.69
C LEU A 212 24.56 -11.22 -9.75
N LEU A 213 24.70 -9.91 -9.62
CA LEU A 213 25.54 -9.07 -10.44
C LEU A 213 26.95 -9.01 -9.88
N GLN A 214 27.93 -8.89 -10.76
CA GLN A 214 29.26 -8.37 -10.49
C GLN A 214 29.33 -7.00 -11.15
N ALA A 215 29.25 -5.95 -10.36
CA ALA A 215 29.33 -4.56 -10.82
C ALA A 215 30.50 -3.88 -10.11
N ALA A 216 31.56 -3.52 -10.85
CA ALA A 216 32.75 -2.94 -10.22
C ALA A 216 32.50 -1.56 -9.59
N THR A 217 31.47 -0.84 -10.04
CA THR A 217 31.14 0.51 -9.57
C THR A 217 29.63 0.74 -9.49
N ALA A 218 29.22 1.77 -8.75
CA ALA A 218 27.84 2.27 -8.75
C ALA A 218 27.34 2.54 -10.18
N GLY A 219 28.16 3.15 -11.02
CA GLY A 219 27.81 3.43 -12.40
C GLY A 219 27.55 2.19 -13.26
N ASP A 220 28.18 1.05 -12.92
CA ASP A 220 27.90 -0.23 -13.57
C ASP A 220 26.53 -0.77 -13.17
N ARG A 221 26.18 -0.73 -11.88
CA ARG A 221 24.83 -1.09 -11.39
C ARG A 221 23.77 -0.18 -11.98
N ASP A 222 23.96 1.15 -11.92
CA ASP A 222 23.00 2.12 -12.47
C ASP A 222 22.79 1.95 -13.98
N ALA A 223 23.79 1.43 -14.70
CA ALA A 223 23.67 1.17 -16.14
C ALA A 223 22.71 0.01 -16.44
N LEU A 224 22.58 -0.97 -15.55
CA LEU A 224 21.57 -2.02 -15.67
C LEU A 224 20.18 -1.43 -15.43
N GLU A 225 20.01 -0.70 -14.32
CA GLU A 225 18.73 -0.07 -13.97
C GLU A 225 18.21 0.83 -15.10
N ARG A 226 19.08 1.68 -15.67
CA ARG A 226 18.74 2.48 -16.84
C ARG A 226 18.37 1.63 -18.05
N LEU A 227 19.12 0.58 -18.35
CA LEU A 227 18.87 -0.26 -19.51
C LEU A 227 17.52 -0.99 -19.41
N VAL A 228 17.15 -1.46 -18.22
CA VAL A 228 15.87 -2.12 -17.96
C VAL A 228 14.72 -1.09 -17.97
N SER A 229 14.94 0.10 -17.40
CA SER A 229 13.99 1.21 -17.43
C SER A 229 13.69 1.70 -18.85
N ASP A 230 14.72 1.86 -19.69
CA ASP A 230 14.58 2.22 -21.11
C ASP A 230 13.76 1.18 -21.90
N ALA A 231 13.71 -0.07 -21.42
CA ALA A 231 12.89 -1.14 -21.98
C ALA A 231 11.44 -1.17 -21.44
N GLY A 232 11.07 -0.26 -20.53
CA GLY A 232 9.73 -0.15 -19.94
C GLY A 232 9.52 -1.01 -18.69
N TYR A 233 10.59 -1.45 -18.04
CA TYR A 233 10.59 -2.37 -16.91
C TYR A 233 11.36 -1.79 -15.72
N ALA A 234 11.51 -2.55 -14.64
CA ALA A 234 12.28 -2.11 -13.47
C ALA A 234 13.40 -3.09 -13.13
N ALA A 235 14.49 -2.56 -12.59
CA ALA A 235 15.51 -3.31 -11.85
C ALA A 235 15.87 -2.54 -10.59
N GLU A 236 16.19 -3.26 -9.52
CA GLU A 236 16.46 -2.68 -8.21
C GLU A 236 17.58 -3.46 -7.50
N ASP A 237 18.60 -2.76 -7.00
CA ASP A 237 19.68 -3.34 -6.21
C ASP A 237 19.26 -3.54 -4.74
N TRP A 238 18.75 -4.73 -4.43
CA TRP A 238 18.36 -5.10 -3.07
C TRP A 238 19.52 -5.14 -2.09
N THR A 239 20.77 -5.24 -2.57
CA THR A 239 21.95 -5.15 -1.70
C THR A 239 22.04 -3.81 -0.97
N SER A 240 21.49 -2.74 -1.56
CA SER A 240 21.55 -1.39 -1.00
C SER A 240 20.19 -0.75 -0.74
N SER A 241 19.11 -1.21 -1.36
CA SER A 241 17.78 -0.63 -1.20
C SER A 241 16.96 -1.24 -0.05
N VAL A 242 17.31 -2.44 0.43
CA VAL A 242 16.57 -3.14 1.47
C VAL A 242 17.10 -2.79 2.86
N ARG A 243 16.15 -2.52 3.77
CA ARG A 243 16.41 -2.25 5.18
C ARG A 243 15.48 -3.08 6.06
N LEU A 244 16.04 -3.78 7.04
CA LEU A 244 15.29 -4.61 7.97
C LEU A 244 14.92 -3.82 9.22
N LEU A 245 13.62 -3.59 9.42
CA LEU A 245 13.10 -2.89 10.59
C LEU A 245 12.25 -3.82 11.43
N CYS A 246 12.41 -3.75 12.77
CA CYS A 246 11.41 -4.32 13.66
C CYS A 246 10.03 -3.66 13.42
N ARG A 247 8.94 -4.36 13.78
CA ARG A 247 7.57 -3.87 13.58
C ARG A 247 7.35 -2.45 14.11
N ALA A 248 7.78 -2.20 15.35
CA ALA A 248 7.59 -0.91 15.99
C ALA A 248 8.28 0.24 15.23
N CYS A 249 9.50 0.04 14.74
CA CYS A 249 10.19 1.02 13.90
C CYS A 249 9.51 1.16 12.55
N SER A 250 9.11 0.05 11.94
CA SER A 250 8.44 0.06 10.64
C SER A 250 7.11 0.83 10.66
N GLU A 251 6.36 0.77 11.76
CA GLU A 251 5.11 1.51 12.02
C GLU A 251 5.33 2.93 12.59
N SER A 252 6.58 3.30 12.84
CA SER A 252 6.96 4.64 13.32
C SER A 252 7.39 5.56 12.18
N ARG A 253 7.78 6.79 12.53
CA ARG A 253 8.48 7.70 11.63
C ARG A 253 9.95 7.32 11.51
N MET A 254 10.37 6.90 10.32
CA MET A 254 11.74 6.49 10.03
C MET A 254 12.33 7.30 8.89
N ALA A 255 13.62 7.65 8.96
CA ALA A 255 14.34 8.10 7.78
C ALA A 255 14.49 6.92 6.80
N ILE A 256 14.40 7.19 5.50
CA ILE A 256 14.90 6.22 4.52
C ILE A 256 16.41 6.11 4.68
N ASP A 257 16.96 4.92 4.43
CA ASP A 257 18.42 4.83 4.27
C ASP A 257 18.77 5.27 2.85
N ASP A 258 19.17 6.52 2.70
CA ASP A 258 19.69 7.08 1.45
C ASP A 258 21.24 7.07 1.43
N GLY A 259 21.85 6.37 2.37
CA GLY A 259 23.29 6.33 2.55
C GLY A 259 23.88 7.57 3.23
N ARG A 260 23.06 8.54 3.67
CA ARG A 260 23.51 9.78 4.31
C ARG A 260 23.28 9.83 5.82
N THR A 261 22.54 8.87 6.38
CA THR A 261 22.25 8.82 7.82
C THR A 261 23.44 8.28 8.60
N VAL A 262 24.12 9.16 9.34
CA VAL A 262 25.30 8.85 10.19
C VAL A 262 24.93 7.99 11.41
N HIS A 263 23.66 7.99 11.80
CA HIS A 263 23.16 7.20 12.93
C HIS A 263 22.45 5.94 12.44
N HIS A 264 23.07 4.79 12.68
CA HIS A 264 22.40 3.49 12.60
C HIS A 264 21.39 3.39 13.75
N ASP A 265 20.13 3.08 13.42
CA ASP A 265 19.12 2.82 14.44
C ASP A 265 19.45 1.47 15.11
N PRO A 266 19.58 1.39 16.44
CA PRO A 266 19.91 0.14 17.13
C PRO A 266 18.86 -0.97 16.96
N HIS A 267 17.70 -0.67 16.37
CA HIS A 267 16.64 -1.62 16.02
C HIS A 267 16.59 -1.98 14.52
N ASP A 268 17.62 -1.59 13.78
CA ASP A 268 17.85 -1.97 12.38
C ASP A 268 18.73 -3.22 12.36
N ASP A 269 18.17 -4.37 11.96
CA ASP A 269 18.89 -5.65 11.95
C ASP A 269 19.76 -5.76 10.67
N GLY A 270 20.72 -4.86 10.55
CA GLY A 270 21.67 -4.74 9.43
C GLY A 270 23.13 -4.78 9.87
N ASP A 271 23.47 -5.56 10.92
CA ASP A 271 24.82 -5.58 11.47
C ASP A 271 25.87 -6.05 10.42
N ALA A 272 26.87 -5.20 10.19
CA ALA A 272 27.99 -5.44 9.29
C ALA A 272 28.83 -6.68 9.66
N PHE A 273 28.75 -7.14 10.91
CA PHE A 273 29.60 -8.23 11.43
C PHE A 273 28.87 -9.57 11.57
N HIS A 274 27.54 -9.60 11.47
CA HIS A 274 26.73 -10.81 11.56
C HIS A 274 25.64 -10.83 10.48
N PRO A 275 25.98 -11.18 9.23
CA PRO A 275 24.98 -11.38 8.20
C PRO A 275 24.13 -12.59 8.58
N GLY A 276 22.92 -12.33 9.08
CA GLY A 276 21.85 -13.31 8.95
C GLY A 276 21.60 -13.58 7.46
N HIS A 277 20.95 -14.70 7.15
CA HIS A 277 20.73 -15.14 5.76
C HIS A 277 19.87 -14.16 4.92
N LEU A 278 19.40 -13.06 5.52
CA LEU A 278 18.55 -12.01 4.95
C LEU A 278 19.05 -10.58 5.30
N SER A 279 20.20 -10.42 5.96
CA SER A 279 20.72 -9.09 6.28
C SER A 279 21.33 -8.44 5.04
N HIS A 280 20.52 -7.63 4.35
CA HIS A 280 21.01 -6.75 3.29
C HIS A 280 21.72 -5.55 3.93
N LEU A 281 22.99 -5.36 3.60
CA LEU A 281 23.83 -4.33 4.21
C LEU A 281 23.44 -2.96 3.69
N SER A 282 22.84 -2.17 4.56
CA SER A 282 22.57 -0.75 4.34
C SER A 282 23.93 -0.01 4.25
N GLN A 283 24.36 0.34 3.02
CA GLN A 283 25.72 0.84 2.74
C GLN A 283 25.98 2.26 3.30
N GLY A 284 25.03 2.83 4.04
CA GLY A 284 25.06 4.19 4.59
C GLY A 284 25.94 4.43 5.81
N SER A 285 26.50 3.39 6.44
CA SER A 285 27.50 3.63 7.48
C SER A 285 28.80 4.14 6.84
N ALA A 286 29.14 5.40 7.13
CA ALA A 286 30.36 6.04 6.66
C ALA A 286 31.57 5.12 6.91
N GLY A 287 32.07 4.47 5.86
CA GLY A 287 33.21 3.55 5.93
C GLY A 287 33.04 2.21 5.23
N LEU A 288 31.85 1.83 4.75
CA LEU A 288 31.69 0.59 3.98
C LEU A 288 32.16 0.76 2.52
N ALA A 289 33.12 -0.07 2.13
CA ALA A 289 33.60 -0.15 0.76
C ALA A 289 32.50 -0.70 -0.18
N TRP A 290 32.48 -0.21 -1.42
CA TRP A 290 31.60 -0.71 -2.47
C TRP A 290 31.66 -2.24 -2.56
N LEU A 291 30.50 -2.91 -2.43
CA LEU A 291 30.36 -4.34 -2.71
C LEU A 291 30.19 -4.55 -4.21
N VAL A 292 31.11 -5.32 -4.80
CA VAL A 292 31.11 -5.63 -6.24
C VAL A 292 30.01 -6.64 -6.57
N GLU A 293 29.84 -7.66 -5.74
CA GLU A 293 28.74 -8.60 -5.85
C GLU A 293 27.46 -7.96 -5.32
N ARG A 294 26.39 -8.01 -6.10
CA ARG A 294 25.10 -7.41 -5.76
C ARG A 294 23.94 -8.30 -6.14
N GLU A 295 23.04 -8.52 -5.20
CA GLU A 295 21.74 -9.12 -5.46
C GLU A 295 20.78 -8.06 -6.00
N CYS A 296 20.16 -8.35 -7.13
CA CYS A 296 19.29 -7.44 -7.86
C CYS A 296 17.99 -8.14 -8.26
N GLY A 297 16.87 -7.47 -7.99
CA GLY A 297 15.57 -7.80 -8.55
C GLY A 297 15.42 -7.20 -9.94
N ILE A 298 14.85 -7.93 -10.90
CA ILE A 298 14.50 -7.46 -12.24
C ILE A 298 13.06 -7.83 -12.53
N ALA A 299 12.19 -6.85 -12.75
CA ALA A 299 10.80 -7.07 -13.12
C ALA A 299 10.63 -6.90 -14.63
N ALA A 300 10.78 -7.97 -15.40
CA ALA A 300 10.61 -7.95 -16.86
C ALA A 300 10.26 -9.35 -17.40
N PRO A 301 9.68 -9.47 -18.61
CA PRO A 301 9.43 -10.77 -19.24
C PRO A 301 10.71 -11.61 -19.34
N SER A 302 10.62 -12.90 -19.04
CA SER A 302 11.78 -13.80 -18.96
C SER A 302 12.60 -13.85 -20.25
N ALA A 303 11.93 -13.71 -21.41
CA ALA A 303 12.59 -13.64 -22.72
C ALA A 303 13.49 -12.40 -22.90
N LEU A 304 13.19 -11.30 -22.19
CA LEU A 304 13.91 -10.04 -22.29
C LEU A 304 15.05 -9.91 -21.27
N VAL A 305 14.89 -10.46 -20.07
CA VAL A 305 15.87 -10.32 -18.97
C VAL A 305 17.27 -10.77 -19.40
N ARG A 306 17.38 -11.93 -20.04
CA ARG A 306 18.68 -12.43 -20.52
C ARG A 306 19.31 -11.51 -21.55
N ILE A 307 18.52 -10.98 -22.49
CA ILE A 307 18.98 -10.05 -23.52
C ILE A 307 19.51 -8.76 -22.89
N LEU A 308 18.80 -8.22 -21.89
CA LEU A 308 19.21 -7.01 -21.18
C LEU A 308 20.51 -7.23 -20.40
N LEU A 309 20.63 -8.35 -19.68
CA LEU A 309 21.85 -8.71 -18.94
C LEU A 309 23.05 -8.91 -19.87
N GLU A 310 22.87 -9.63 -20.99
CA GLU A 310 23.93 -9.82 -21.99
C GLU A 310 24.39 -8.49 -22.61
N ARG A 311 23.44 -7.60 -22.93
CA ARG A 311 23.76 -6.24 -23.41
C ARG A 311 24.46 -5.40 -22.36
N TRP A 312 24.06 -5.51 -21.10
CA TRP A 312 24.69 -4.81 -19.99
C TRP A 312 26.16 -5.25 -19.80
N VAL A 313 26.41 -6.57 -19.82
CA VAL A 313 27.77 -7.15 -19.78
C VAL A 313 28.59 -6.69 -20.99
N ALA A 314 28.04 -6.75 -22.20
CA ALA A 314 28.73 -6.33 -23.42
C ALA A 314 29.16 -4.85 -23.38
N GLY A 315 28.46 -4.00 -22.63
CA GLY A 315 28.81 -2.60 -22.43
C GLY A 315 30.09 -2.37 -21.62
N SER A 316 30.48 -3.31 -20.75
CA SER A 316 31.78 -3.29 -20.05
C SER A 316 32.18 -4.69 -19.54
N PRO A 317 32.67 -5.59 -20.40
CA PRO A 317 32.91 -6.98 -20.04
C PRO A 317 33.96 -7.20 -18.94
N ALA A 318 34.82 -6.21 -18.72
CA ALA A 318 35.86 -6.25 -17.69
C ALA A 318 35.33 -5.87 -16.29
N THR A 319 34.18 -5.18 -16.20
CA THR A 319 33.63 -4.67 -14.93
C THR A 319 32.22 -5.17 -14.63
N ARG A 320 31.62 -5.92 -15.56
CA ARG A 320 30.23 -6.40 -15.50
C ARG A 320 30.16 -7.88 -15.80
N ALA A 321 29.59 -8.65 -14.89
CA ALA A 321 29.19 -10.02 -15.09
C ALA A 321 27.93 -10.32 -14.27
N TYR A 322 27.26 -11.45 -14.55
CA TYR A 322 26.13 -11.90 -13.74
C TYR A 322 26.12 -13.43 -13.64
N ARG A 323 25.49 -13.95 -12.59
CA ARG A 323 25.23 -15.39 -12.39
C ARG A 323 23.93 -15.60 -11.63
N ASP A 324 23.55 -16.87 -11.46
CA ASP A 324 22.44 -17.29 -10.59
C ASP A 324 21.11 -16.57 -10.90
N LEU A 325 20.81 -16.40 -12.20
CA LEU A 325 19.55 -15.83 -12.65
C LEU A 325 18.41 -16.84 -12.45
N GLU A 326 17.43 -16.45 -11.64
CA GLU A 326 16.24 -17.25 -11.32
C GLU A 326 14.96 -16.41 -11.43
N GLU A 327 13.84 -17.02 -11.83
CA GLU A 327 12.50 -16.42 -11.76
C GLU A 327 11.85 -16.84 -10.44
N VAL A 328 11.41 -15.88 -9.63
CA VAL A 328 11.01 -16.11 -8.23
C VAL A 328 9.56 -15.82 -7.93
N CYS A 329 8.93 -14.90 -8.67
CA CYS A 329 7.49 -14.73 -8.60
C CYS A 329 6.91 -14.49 -9.98
#